data_AF-A0A6M3LIN8-F1
#
_entry.id   AF-A0A6M3LIN8-F1
#
_cell.length_a   1.000
_cell.length_b   1.000
_cell.length_c   1.000
_cell.angle_alpha   90.00
_cell.angle_beta   90.00
_cell.angle_gamma   90.00
#
_symmetry.space_group_name_H-M   'P 1'
#
loop_
_entity.id
_entity.type
_entity.pdbx_description
1 polymer ?
#
loop_
_entity_poly.entity_id
_entity_poly.type
_entity_poly.pdbx_seq_one_letter_code
_entity_poly.pdbx_strand_id
1 'polypeptide(L)'
;MKIRTNFVSNSSSSSFVIIKGECSFPDLPETLIVGEYGETEFGWQQDIYYDFYSKLNFAYLQTMGRLCGKIIHQDWFDMLKKVVGENTNVKEIVWNITDNWKDEEGEGYYGYIDHQSAACEGQNTEIFDNEEQLKLFLFGDGSFIQTDNDNH
;
A
#
# COMPACT_ATOMS: atom_id res chain seq x y z
N MET A 1 11.41 -39.69 -4.42
CA MET A 1 10.55 -38.94 -5.37
C MET A 1 9.12 -39.02 -4.85
N LYS A 2 8.57 -37.95 -4.28
CA LYS A 2 7.17 -37.89 -3.84
C LYS A 2 6.38 -37.18 -4.93
N ILE A 3 5.54 -37.92 -5.65
CA ILE A 3 4.55 -37.37 -6.58
C ILE A 3 3.43 -36.79 -5.70
N ARG A 4 3.19 -35.49 -5.79
CA ARG A 4 2.05 -34.83 -5.13
C ARG A 4 0.86 -34.87 -6.09
N THR A 5 -0.15 -35.65 -5.73
CA THR A 5 -1.43 -35.79 -6.43
C THR A 5 -2.50 -34.97 -5.71
N ASN A 6 -2.39 -33.64 -5.74
CA ASN A 6 -3.48 -32.72 -5.40
C ASN A 6 -3.15 -31.36 -6.01
N PHE A 7 -4.17 -30.74 -6.59
CA PHE A 7 -4.21 -29.43 -7.24
C PHE A 7 -3.22 -28.42 -6.60
N VAL A 8 -2.32 -27.85 -7.42
CA VAL A 8 -1.47 -26.72 -7.04
C VAL A 8 -2.16 -25.48 -7.61
N SER A 9 -2.59 -24.58 -6.73
CA SER A 9 -3.14 -23.28 -7.13
C SER A 9 -2.11 -22.52 -7.97
N ASN A 10 -2.53 -22.02 -9.13
CA ASN A 10 -1.72 -21.26 -10.10
C ASN A 10 -1.92 -19.73 -9.96
N SER A 11 -2.32 -19.25 -8.79
CA SER A 11 -2.46 -17.81 -8.54
C SER A 11 -1.60 -17.48 -7.34
N SER A 12 -0.29 -17.35 -7.56
CA SER A 12 0.56 -16.65 -6.62
C SER A 12 0.77 -15.24 -7.16
N SER A 13 0.45 -14.25 -6.34
CA SER A 13 0.53 -12.83 -6.69
C SER A 13 1.42 -12.17 -5.67
N SER A 14 2.56 -11.65 -6.12
CA SER A 14 3.56 -11.07 -5.23
C SER A 14 3.72 -9.61 -5.53
N SER A 15 3.62 -8.78 -4.49
CA SER A 15 4.04 -7.40 -4.51
C SER A 15 5.31 -7.30 -3.68
N PHE A 16 6.34 -6.70 -4.27
CA PHE A 16 7.54 -6.34 -3.57
C PHE A 16 7.79 -4.85 -3.68
N VAL A 17 8.39 -4.30 -2.64
CA VAL A 17 8.78 -2.90 -2.62
C VAL A 17 10.27 -2.75 -2.84
N ILE A 18 10.64 -1.73 -3.60
CA ILE A 18 12.01 -1.24 -3.67
C ILE A 18 12.03 0.12 -2.97
N ILE A 19 12.95 0.27 -2.01
CA ILE A 19 13.12 1.51 -1.24
C ILE A 19 14.52 2.06 -1.52
N LYS A 20 14.63 3.12 -2.31
CA LYS A 20 15.91 3.76 -2.67
C LYS A 20 15.70 5.13 -3.30
N GLY A 21 16.80 5.86 -3.43
CA GLY A 21 16.86 7.10 -4.19
C GLY A 21 16.96 8.34 -3.32
N GLU A 22 16.70 9.50 -3.91
CA GLU A 22 16.65 10.78 -3.21
C GLU A 22 15.20 11.20 -2.99
N CYS A 23 14.92 11.81 -1.85
CA CYS A 23 13.57 12.25 -1.53
C CYS A 23 13.20 13.51 -2.32
N SER A 24 12.07 13.45 -3.03
CA SER A 24 11.40 14.60 -3.63
C SER A 24 9.99 14.72 -3.06
N PHE A 25 9.66 15.91 -2.53
CA PHE A 25 8.37 16.16 -1.90
C PHE A 25 7.42 16.81 -2.91
N PRO A 26 6.29 16.17 -3.25
CA PRO A 26 5.31 16.75 -4.16
C PRO A 26 4.63 17.97 -3.53
N ASP A 27 4.22 18.92 -4.37
CA ASP A 27 3.31 20.00 -3.95
C ASP A 27 1.89 19.44 -3.87
N LEU A 28 1.32 19.40 -2.66
CA LEU A 28 0.04 18.78 -2.37
C LEU A 28 -1.01 19.82 -1.99
N PRO A 29 -2.31 19.52 -2.15
CA PRO A 29 -3.38 20.35 -1.61
C PRO A 29 -3.32 20.42 -0.07
N GLU A 30 -3.94 21.46 0.52
CA GLU A 30 -4.00 21.57 2.00
C GLU A 30 -4.75 20.40 2.65
N THR A 31 -5.74 19.84 1.95
CA THR A 31 -6.46 18.63 2.35
C THR A 31 -6.12 17.51 1.36
N LEU A 32 -5.57 16.41 1.86
CA LEU A 32 -5.24 15.22 1.08
C LEU A 32 -6.26 14.12 1.35
N ILE A 33 -6.89 13.59 0.29
CA ILE A 33 -7.81 12.46 0.39
C ILE A 33 -7.09 11.20 -0.10
N VAL A 34 -6.84 10.27 0.82
CA VAL A 34 -6.19 8.99 0.52
C VAL A 34 -7.19 8.07 -0.17
N GLY A 35 -6.78 7.49 -1.31
CA GLY A 35 -7.62 6.73 -2.22
C GLY A 35 -8.17 7.52 -3.42
N GLU A 36 -8.13 8.86 -3.42
CA GLU A 36 -8.65 9.69 -4.54
C GLU A 36 -7.79 9.58 -5.80
N TYR A 37 -6.48 9.43 -5.62
CA TYR A 37 -5.50 9.31 -6.70
C TYR A 37 -4.62 8.07 -6.48
N GLY A 38 -3.94 7.64 -7.54
CA GLY A 38 -3.06 6.46 -7.52
C GLY A 38 -3.84 5.15 -7.52
N GLU A 39 -3.10 4.04 -7.52
CA GLU A 39 -3.67 2.69 -7.42
C GLU A 39 -4.13 2.40 -5.99
N THR A 40 -5.22 1.66 -5.86
CA THR A 40 -5.75 1.16 -4.58
C THR A 40 -5.86 -0.37 -4.57
N GLU A 41 -5.68 -1.04 -5.70
CA GLU A 41 -5.74 -2.49 -5.85
C GLU A 41 -4.37 -3.05 -6.30
N PHE A 42 -3.76 -3.88 -5.47
CA PHE A 42 -2.41 -4.41 -5.71
C PHE A 42 -2.39 -5.94 -5.73
N GLY A 43 -1.66 -6.51 -6.70
CA GLY A 43 -1.37 -7.95 -6.78
C GLY A 43 -2.05 -8.71 -7.92
N TRP A 44 -3.15 -8.23 -8.50
CA TRP A 44 -3.82 -8.91 -9.61
C TRP A 44 -3.15 -8.71 -10.98
N GLN A 45 -2.33 -7.66 -11.10
CA GLN A 45 -1.73 -7.20 -12.34
C GLN A 45 -0.20 -7.24 -12.29
N GLN A 46 0.42 -7.27 -13.47
CA GLN A 46 1.86 -7.09 -13.62
C GLN A 46 2.13 -5.61 -13.93
N ASP A 47 2.49 -4.84 -12.91
CA ASP A 47 2.65 -3.39 -13.04
C ASP A 47 3.71 -2.85 -12.06
N ILE A 48 4.15 -1.61 -12.29
CA ILE A 48 5.13 -0.92 -11.46
C ILE A 48 4.64 0.51 -11.14
N TYR A 49 4.48 0.78 -9.85
CA TYR A 49 3.97 2.05 -9.32
C TYR A 49 5.09 2.86 -8.68
N TYR A 50 5.46 3.96 -9.34
CA TYR A 50 6.48 4.90 -8.85
C TYR A 50 5.87 6.13 -8.17
N ASP A 51 4.59 6.41 -8.42
CA ASP A 51 3.97 7.66 -8.00
C ASP A 51 3.70 7.67 -6.49
N PHE A 52 3.68 8.88 -5.93
CA PHE A 52 3.47 9.09 -4.50
C PHE A 52 2.13 8.55 -4.01
N TYR A 53 1.05 8.72 -4.79
CA TYR A 53 -0.30 8.37 -4.35
C TYR A 53 -0.49 6.86 -4.23
N SER A 54 -0.05 6.09 -5.22
CA SER A 54 -0.07 4.62 -5.16
C SER A 54 0.76 4.10 -3.98
N LYS A 55 1.94 4.68 -3.73
CA LYS A 55 2.78 4.32 -2.58
C LYS A 55 2.12 4.66 -1.25
N LEU A 56 1.45 5.81 -1.16
CA LEU A 56 0.69 6.20 0.03
C LEU A 56 -0.49 5.26 0.28
N ASN A 57 -1.27 4.94 -0.75
CA ASN A 57 -2.41 4.03 -0.66
C ASN A 57 -1.95 2.64 -0.22
N PHE A 58 -0.86 2.13 -0.81
CA PHE A 58 -0.25 0.86 -0.43
C PHE A 58 0.18 0.86 1.04
N ALA A 59 0.97 1.87 1.46
CA ALA A 59 1.39 2.00 2.86
C ALA A 59 0.18 2.05 3.81
N TYR A 60 -0.87 2.79 3.47
CA TYR A 60 -2.08 2.86 4.29
C TYR A 60 -2.76 1.50 4.41
N LEU A 61 -2.96 0.80 3.30
CA LEU A 61 -3.54 -0.54 3.27
C LEU A 61 -2.74 -1.54 4.10
N GLN A 62 -1.41 -1.43 4.16
CA GLN A 62 -0.57 -2.27 5.03
C GLN A 62 -0.82 -2.02 6.53
N THR A 63 -1.33 -0.85 6.93
CA THR A 63 -1.72 -0.58 8.33
C THR A 63 -3.05 -1.23 8.71
N MET A 64 -3.84 -1.60 7.71
CA MET A 64 -5.18 -2.16 7.86
C MET A 64 -5.13 -3.69 7.96
N GLY A 65 -6.05 -4.25 8.72
CA GLY A 65 -6.20 -5.69 8.85
C GLY A 65 -7.04 -6.26 7.72
N ARG A 66 -6.79 -7.54 7.39
CA ARG A 66 -7.54 -8.29 6.40
C ARG A 66 -9.05 -8.08 6.56
N LEU A 67 -9.72 -7.66 5.46
CA LEU A 67 -11.18 -7.73 5.29
C LEU A 67 -12.00 -7.12 6.45
N CYS A 68 -11.44 -6.19 7.22
CA CYS A 68 -12.16 -5.52 8.29
C CYS A 68 -12.19 -3.99 8.22
N GLY A 69 -11.58 -3.36 7.23
CA GLY A 69 -11.59 -1.90 7.05
C GLY A 69 -10.98 -1.15 8.24
N LYS A 70 -10.25 -1.86 9.12
CA LYS A 70 -9.80 -1.37 10.42
C LYS A 70 -8.29 -1.36 10.47
N ILE A 71 -7.75 -0.29 11.04
CA ILE A 71 -6.34 -0.17 11.39
C ILE A 71 -6.02 -1.23 12.45
N ILE A 72 -5.07 -2.12 12.14
CA ILE A 72 -4.55 -3.12 13.09
C ILE A 72 -3.14 -2.79 13.56
N HIS A 73 -2.40 -2.01 12.77
CA HIS A 73 -1.06 -1.49 13.09
C HIS A 73 -1.16 0.01 13.37
N GLN A 74 -1.62 0.35 14.57
CA GLN A 74 -1.83 1.75 14.97
C GLN A 74 -0.53 2.56 14.97
N ASP A 75 0.58 1.93 15.37
CA ASP A 75 1.92 2.50 15.34
C ASP A 75 2.38 2.85 13.91
N TRP A 76 2.13 1.96 12.95
CA TRP A 76 2.44 2.21 11.54
C TRP A 76 1.56 3.32 10.96
N PHE A 77 0.28 3.34 11.31
CA PHE A 77 -0.63 4.40 10.90
C PHE A 77 -0.23 5.76 11.47
N ASP A 78 0.20 5.81 12.74
CA ASP A 78 0.70 7.03 13.36
C ASP A 78 2.02 7.50 12.72
N MET A 79 2.93 6.57 12.41
CA MET A 79 4.16 6.85 11.66
C MET A 79 3.86 7.41 10.27
N LEU A 80 2.89 6.83 9.55
CA LEU A 80 2.47 7.28 8.23
C LEU A 80 1.92 8.71 8.25
N LYS A 81 0.99 9.00 9.16
CA LYS A 81 0.47 10.36 9.36
C LYS A 81 1.59 11.35 9.65
N LYS A 82 2.52 10.99 10.54
CA LYS A 82 3.64 11.83 10.92
C LYS A 82 4.54 12.13 9.72
N VAL A 83 4.99 11.09 9.01
CA VAL A 83 5.89 11.24 7.85
C VAL A 83 5.25 12.08 6.76
N VAL A 84 3.97 11.85 6.43
CA VAL A 84 3.28 12.68 5.42
C VAL A 84 3.15 14.12 5.91
N GLY A 85 2.72 14.35 7.15
CA GLY A 85 2.54 15.70 7.70
C GLY A 85 3.83 16.51 7.85
N GLU A 86 4.95 15.88 8.20
CA GLU A 86 6.24 16.57 8.39
C GLU A 86 6.97 16.88 7.08
N ASN A 87 6.65 16.13 6.01
CA ASN A 87 7.37 16.22 4.73
C ASN A 87 6.53 16.83 3.61
N THR A 88 5.32 17.30 3.91
CA THR A 88 4.41 17.94 2.95
C THR A 88 3.78 19.19 3.56
N ASN A 89 3.05 19.96 2.76
CA ASN A 89 2.26 21.11 3.18
C ASN A 89 0.82 20.76 3.59
N VAL A 90 0.49 19.47 3.69
CA VAL A 90 -0.85 18.98 4.02
C VAL A 90 -1.21 19.32 5.47
N LYS A 91 -2.38 19.93 5.67
CA LYS A 91 -2.93 20.26 6.99
C LYS A 91 -3.92 19.21 7.49
N GLU A 92 -4.60 18.55 6.58
CA GLU A 92 -5.61 17.54 6.87
C GLU A 92 -5.45 16.34 5.94
N ILE A 93 -5.47 15.14 6.51
CA ILE A 93 -5.45 13.88 5.74
C ILE A 93 -6.75 13.14 6.02
N VAL A 94 -7.55 12.93 4.97
CA VAL A 94 -8.78 12.13 5.00
C VAL A 94 -8.45 10.73 4.50
N TRP A 95 -8.54 9.74 5.39
CA TRP A 95 -8.24 8.35 5.09
C TRP A 95 -9.49 7.64 4.56
N ASN A 96 -9.65 7.60 3.23
CA ASN A 96 -10.91 7.21 2.60
C ASN A 96 -10.85 5.90 1.81
N ILE A 97 -9.98 4.96 2.21
CA ILE A 97 -9.92 3.62 1.62
C ILE A 97 -10.71 2.63 2.48
N THR A 98 -11.58 1.85 1.84
CA THR A 98 -12.44 0.82 2.44
C THR A 98 -12.23 -0.52 1.73
N ASP A 99 -12.48 -1.62 2.42
CA ASP A 99 -12.46 -2.98 1.85
C ASP A 99 -13.87 -3.51 1.53
N ASN A 100 -14.90 -2.68 1.70
CA ASN A 100 -16.26 -3.05 1.38
C ASN A 100 -16.52 -2.89 -0.13
N TRP A 101 -16.48 -3.99 -0.87
CA TRP A 101 -16.89 -4.04 -2.30
C TRP A 101 -18.35 -3.59 -2.51
N LYS A 102 -19.16 -3.52 -1.45
CA LYS A 102 -20.62 -3.32 -1.48
C LYS A 102 -21.11 -1.99 -0.89
N ASP A 103 -20.32 -0.93 -0.90
CA ASP A 103 -20.89 0.39 -0.59
C ASP A 103 -21.71 0.88 -1.81
N GLU A 104 -22.94 0.34 -1.93
CA GLU A 104 -24.03 0.89 -2.74
C GLU A 104 -24.42 2.32 -2.28
N GLU A 105 -23.86 2.80 -1.16
CA GLU A 105 -24.07 4.13 -0.56
C GLU A 105 -22.83 5.06 -0.58
N GLY A 106 -21.70 4.63 -1.16
CA GLY A 106 -20.69 5.54 -1.73
C GLY A 106 -19.81 6.39 -0.79
N GLU A 107 -19.36 5.87 0.35
CA GLU A 107 -18.57 6.68 1.29
C GLU A 107 -17.03 6.51 1.16
N GLY A 108 -16.50 5.52 0.43
CA GLY A 108 -15.05 5.28 0.34
C GLY A 108 -14.53 4.65 -0.97
N TYR A 109 -13.22 4.73 -1.19
CA TYR A 109 -12.52 4.08 -2.31
C TYR A 109 -12.22 2.62 -1.96
N TYR A 110 -12.56 1.69 -2.84
CA TYR A 110 -12.22 0.30 -2.63
C TYR A 110 -10.69 0.11 -2.66
N GLY A 111 -10.14 -0.58 -1.67
CA GLY A 111 -8.73 -0.90 -1.60
C GLY A 111 -8.45 -2.35 -1.27
N TYR A 112 -7.44 -2.90 -1.94
CA TYR A 112 -7.09 -4.30 -1.88
C TYR A 112 -5.59 -4.49 -2.05
N ILE A 113 -5.01 -5.36 -1.24
CA ILE A 113 -3.68 -5.93 -1.46
C ILE A 113 -3.86 -7.44 -1.46
N ASP A 114 -3.35 -8.10 -2.49
CA ASP A 114 -3.41 -9.55 -2.54
C ASP A 114 -2.75 -10.16 -1.31
N HIS A 115 -3.35 -11.26 -0.86
CA HIS A 115 -3.01 -11.97 0.37
C HIS A 115 -1.51 -12.16 0.54
N GLN A 116 -0.81 -12.61 -0.50
CA GLN A 116 0.62 -12.92 -0.42
C GLN A 116 1.53 -11.68 -0.42
N SER A 117 0.94 -10.49 -0.44
CA SER A 117 1.62 -9.19 -0.48
C SER A 117 1.33 -8.33 0.75
N ALA A 118 0.41 -8.77 1.61
CA ALA A 118 -0.04 -8.01 2.76
C ALA A 118 0.80 -8.28 4.03
N ALA A 119 0.94 -7.25 4.87
CA ALA A 119 1.68 -7.29 6.13
C ALA A 119 1.07 -8.25 7.15
N CYS A 120 -0.24 -8.49 7.08
CA CYS A 120 -0.89 -9.52 7.89
C CYS A 120 -0.39 -10.95 7.59
N GLU A 121 0.23 -11.18 6.43
CA GLU A 121 0.93 -12.41 6.05
C GLU A 121 2.47 -12.28 6.19
N GLY A 122 2.94 -11.22 6.86
CA GLY A 122 4.35 -10.97 7.16
C GLY A 122 5.17 -10.41 5.99
N GLN A 123 4.53 -9.74 5.02
CA GLN A 123 5.18 -9.20 3.82
C GLN A 123 5.23 -7.67 3.84
N ASN A 124 6.22 -7.08 3.15
CA ASN A 124 6.36 -5.63 2.96
C ASN A 124 6.37 -4.82 4.28
N THR A 125 6.74 -5.45 5.40
CA THR A 125 6.76 -4.82 6.73
C THR A 125 7.93 -3.86 6.89
N GLU A 126 9.00 -4.04 6.10
CA GLU A 126 10.22 -3.25 6.09
C GLU A 126 9.96 -1.76 5.79
N ILE A 127 8.84 -1.43 5.13
CA ILE A 127 8.38 -0.05 4.91
C ILE A 127 8.26 0.69 6.25
N PHE A 128 7.88 -0.02 7.31
CA PHE A 128 7.60 0.53 8.64
C PHE A 128 8.69 0.22 9.68
N ASP A 129 9.87 -0.21 9.26
CA ASP A 129 11.01 -0.43 10.17
C ASP A 129 11.39 0.85 10.94
N ASN A 130 11.26 2.01 10.29
CA ASN A 130 11.44 3.33 10.88
C ASN A 130 10.92 4.46 9.95
N GLU A 131 10.84 5.68 10.49
CA GLU A 131 10.36 6.87 9.77
C GLU A 131 11.17 7.19 8.50
N GLU A 132 12.50 6.95 8.50
CA GLU A 132 13.34 7.23 7.34
C GLU A 132 13.07 6.24 6.20
N GLN A 133 12.83 4.96 6.51
CA GLN A 133 12.42 3.96 5.51
C GLN A 133 11.06 4.31 4.90
N LEU A 134 10.07 4.66 5.72
CA LEU A 134 8.76 5.05 5.23
C LEU A 134 8.84 6.31 4.36
N LYS A 135 9.60 7.31 4.81
CA LYS A 135 9.86 8.53 4.04
C LYS A 135 10.52 8.22 2.70
N LEU A 136 11.56 7.40 2.69
CA LEU A 136 12.27 7.02 1.47
C LEU A 136 11.38 6.20 0.53
N PHE A 137 10.49 5.36 1.06
CA PHE A 137 9.50 4.66 0.26
C PHE A 137 8.55 5.65 -0.43
N LEU A 138 7.92 6.54 0.33
CA LEU A 138 6.93 7.49 -0.21
C LEU A 138 7.53 8.51 -1.18
N PHE A 139 8.68 9.09 -0.83
CA PHE A 139 9.23 10.26 -1.52
C PHE A 139 10.48 9.95 -2.35
N GLY A 140 11.06 8.75 -2.23
CA GLY A 140 12.22 8.34 -3.03
C GLY A 140 11.84 8.20 -4.50
N ASP A 141 12.60 8.88 -5.36
CA ASP A 141 12.46 8.82 -6.82
C ASP A 141 12.74 7.43 -7.42
N GLY A 142 13.54 6.63 -6.72
CA GLY A 142 13.85 5.24 -7.08
C GLY A 142 12.99 4.20 -6.36
N SER A 143 12.08 4.63 -5.48
CA SER A 143 11.21 3.74 -4.71
C SER A 143 9.92 3.42 -5.47
N PHE A 144 9.54 2.15 -5.51
CA PHE A 144 8.35 1.69 -6.23
C PHE A 144 7.76 0.42 -5.64
N ILE A 145 6.49 0.17 -6.00
CA ILE A 145 5.81 -1.12 -5.80
C ILE A 145 5.85 -1.84 -7.14
N GLN A 146 6.25 -3.09 -7.17
CA GLN A 146 6.07 -3.94 -8.33
C GLN A 146 5.15 -5.08 -7.95
N THR A 147 4.08 -5.26 -8.73
CA THR A 147 3.14 -6.36 -8.60
C THR A 147 3.40 -7.36 -9.72
N ASP A 148 3.22 -8.63 -9.44
CA ASP A 148 3.31 -9.71 -10.42
C ASP A 148 2.32 -10.82 -10.07
N ASN A 149 1.89 -11.61 -11.08
CA ASN A 149 1.02 -12.77 -10.88
C ASN A 149 1.56 -13.98 -11.64
N ASP A 150 1.45 -15.20 -11.12
CA ASP A 150 2.04 -16.39 -11.77
C ASP A 150 1.30 -16.87 -13.04
N ASN A 151 0.36 -16.09 -13.59
CA ASN A 151 -0.58 -16.57 -14.60
C ASN A 151 -0.13 -16.30 -16.06
N HIS A 152 1.17 -16.42 -16.33
CA HIS A 152 1.77 -16.21 -17.67
C HIS A 152 1.99 -17.50 -18.47
#